data_AF-A0AAP0S5K5-F1
#
_entry.id   AF-A0AAP0S5K5-F1
#
_cell.length_a   1.000
_cell.length_b   1.000
_cell.length_c   1.000
_cell.angle_alpha   90.00
_cell.angle_beta   90.00
_cell.angle_gamma   90.00
#
_symmetry.space_group_name_H-M   'P 1'
#
loop_
_entity.id
_entity.type
_entity.pdbx_description
1 polymer ?
#
loop_
_entity_poly.entity_id
_entity_poly.type
_entity_poly.pdbx_seq_one_letter_code
_entity_poly.pdbx_strand_id
1 'polypeptide(L)'
;MSITHTDIQVASFTGEKQAIAKYNKSLTKAYKSGVQEGLTSGFGFGFGALMHIIYSNYALGVWFGGKLIIDKGYMGGDVINVLFSVLTGSLSLGQASPCLGTFAAGQAAAFKMFEAIKRKPQIDAYDTNGQKLDDIYGEIELKDVYFSYPGIQHDQMSKYSTSQY
;
A
#
# COMPACT_ATOMS: atom_id res chain seq x y z
N MET A 1 -26.84 -12.25 3.40
CA MET A 1 -27.38 -13.21 4.39
C MET A 1 -26.29 -14.15 4.94
N SER A 2 -25.04 -13.69 5.11
CA SER A 2 -23.93 -14.52 5.62
C SER A 2 -23.47 -14.14 7.03
N ILE A 3 -24.00 -13.06 7.61
CA ILE A 3 -23.57 -12.56 8.93
C ILE A 3 -24.21 -13.37 10.06
N THR A 4 -25.46 -13.82 9.88
CA THR A 4 -26.21 -14.56 10.89
C THR A 4 -25.70 -15.99 11.14
N HIS A 5 -25.07 -16.64 10.16
CA HIS A 5 -24.63 -18.03 10.28
C HIS A 5 -23.30 -18.16 11.06
N THR A 6 -22.44 -17.15 11.02
CA THR A 6 -21.19 -17.14 11.79
C THR A 6 -21.43 -16.79 13.25
N ASP A 7 -22.38 -15.91 13.56
CA ASP A 7 -22.70 -15.54 14.95
C ASP A 7 -23.25 -16.73 15.76
N ILE A 8 -24.12 -17.55 15.16
CA ILE A 8 -24.64 -18.78 15.80
C ILE A 8 -23.55 -19.83 16.04
N GLN A 9 -22.52 -19.90 15.19
CA GLN A 9 -21.39 -20.81 15.38
C GLN A 9 -20.47 -20.37 16.53
N VAL A 10 -20.30 -19.06 16.75
CA VAL A 10 -19.51 -18.53 17.87
C VAL A 10 -20.28 -18.67 19.19
N ALA A 11 -21.60 -18.46 19.16
CA ALA A 11 -22.49 -18.68 20.30
C ALA A 11 -22.56 -20.18 20.70
N SER A 12 -22.64 -21.09 19.73
CA SER A 12 -22.72 -22.54 20.00
C SER A 12 -21.42 -23.13 20.58
N PHE A 13 -20.28 -22.50 20.36
CA PHE A 13 -18.98 -22.92 20.91
C PHE A 13 -18.62 -22.28 22.26
N THR A 14 -19.52 -21.48 22.88
CA THR A 14 -19.20 -20.69 24.10
C THR A 14 -17.94 -19.82 23.93
N GLY A 15 -17.58 -19.52 22.67
CA GLY A 15 -16.33 -18.85 22.29
C GLY A 15 -16.39 -17.33 22.43
N GLU A 16 -17.57 -16.79 22.76
CA GLU A 16 -17.82 -15.35 22.90
C GLU A 16 -16.84 -14.69 23.87
N LYS A 17 -16.56 -15.31 25.01
CA LYS A 17 -15.59 -14.79 25.99
C LYS A 17 -14.17 -14.73 25.42
N GLN A 18 -13.79 -15.70 24.60
CA GLN A 18 -12.46 -15.73 23.96
C GLN A 18 -12.37 -14.71 22.82
N ALA A 19 -13.44 -14.51 22.06
CA ALA A 19 -13.54 -13.49 21.01
C ALA A 19 -13.47 -12.07 21.61
N ILE A 20 -14.20 -11.81 22.69
CA ILE A 20 -14.18 -10.54 23.42
C ILE A 20 -12.79 -10.27 24.02
N ALA A 21 -12.13 -11.28 24.59
CA ALA A 21 -10.78 -11.14 25.11
C ALA A 21 -9.76 -10.80 24.00
N LYS A 22 -9.85 -11.43 22.83
CA LYS A 22 -9.01 -11.11 21.66
C LYS A 22 -9.29 -9.71 21.11
N TYR A 23 -10.55 -9.29 21.08
CA TYR A 23 -10.96 -7.96 20.64
C TYR A 23 -10.42 -6.88 21.58
N ASN A 24 -10.60 -7.03 22.90
CA ASN A 24 -10.05 -6.11 23.89
C ASN A 24 -8.53 -6.03 23.82
N LYS A 25 -7.83 -7.17 23.66
CA LYS A 25 -6.37 -7.18 23.49
C LYS A 25 -5.93 -6.39 22.24
N SER A 26 -6.67 -6.51 21.15
CA SER A 26 -6.41 -5.80 19.89
C SER A 26 -6.69 -4.30 20.04
N LEU A 27 -7.78 -3.93 20.73
CA LEU A 27 -8.13 -2.55 21.06
C LEU A 27 -7.08 -1.89 21.94
N THR A 28 -6.62 -2.54 23.02
CA THR A 28 -5.60 -1.95 23.90
C THR A 28 -4.28 -1.72 23.15
N LYS A 29 -3.91 -2.65 22.24
CA LYS A 29 -2.74 -2.47 21.38
C LYS A 29 -2.93 -1.30 20.42
N ALA A 30 -4.09 -1.21 19.75
CA ALA A 30 -4.41 -0.12 18.84
C ALA A 30 -4.46 1.24 19.57
N TYR A 31 -5.05 1.28 20.77
CA TYR A 31 -5.12 2.48 21.60
C TYR A 31 -3.74 2.95 22.03
N LYS A 32 -2.89 2.05 22.56
CA LYS A 32 -1.52 2.40 22.93
C LYS A 32 -0.70 2.87 21.73
N SER A 33 -0.88 2.22 20.57
CA SER A 33 -0.26 2.65 19.31
C SER A 33 -0.76 4.04 18.89
N GLY A 34 -2.07 4.31 18.94
CA GLY A 34 -2.65 5.59 18.57
C GLY A 34 -2.28 6.73 19.52
N VAL A 35 -2.13 6.45 20.82
CA VAL A 35 -1.63 7.43 21.80
C VAL A 35 -0.14 7.71 21.56
N GLN A 36 0.67 6.68 21.29
CA GLN A 36 2.08 6.87 20.99
C GLN A 36 2.29 7.56 19.64
N GLU A 37 1.46 7.24 18.65
CA GLU A 37 1.42 7.90 17.34
C GLU A 37 0.99 9.36 17.49
N GLY A 38 -0.07 9.65 18.25
CA GLY A 38 -0.53 11.01 18.54
C GLY A 38 0.51 11.85 19.32
N LEU A 39 1.19 11.25 20.29
CA LEU A 39 2.31 11.88 20.99
C LEU A 39 3.51 12.07 20.06
N THR A 40 3.83 11.10 19.20
CA THR A 40 4.94 11.23 18.25
C THR A 40 4.61 12.18 17.10
N SER A 41 3.36 12.31 16.69
CA SER A 41 2.94 13.25 15.65
C SER A 41 2.78 14.67 16.19
N GLY A 42 2.35 14.80 17.44
CA GLY A 42 2.18 16.09 18.12
C GLY A 42 3.49 16.66 18.66
N PHE A 43 4.30 15.84 19.34
CA PHE A 43 5.59 16.22 19.93
C PHE A 43 6.78 15.95 18.99
N GLY A 44 6.67 14.95 18.11
CA GLY A 44 7.73 14.66 17.17
C GLY A 44 7.69 15.59 15.97
N PHE A 45 8.89 15.91 15.50
CA PHE A 45 9.38 16.38 14.20
C PHE A 45 8.44 16.86 13.07
N GLY A 46 7.16 16.51 13.04
CA GLY A 46 6.16 16.98 12.10
C GLY A 46 5.72 18.41 12.42
N PHE A 47 4.73 18.62 13.29
CA PHE A 47 4.06 19.93 13.34
C PHE A 47 4.92 21.04 13.94
N GLY A 48 5.54 20.81 15.11
CA GLY A 48 6.35 21.82 15.79
C GLY A 48 7.61 22.20 15.01
N ALA A 49 8.35 21.22 14.48
CA ALA A 49 9.58 21.48 13.76
C ALA A 49 9.32 22.12 12.38
N LEU A 50 8.28 21.71 11.66
CA LEU A 50 7.90 22.35 10.39
C LEU A 50 7.51 23.82 10.62
N MET A 51 6.68 24.11 11.61
CA MET A 51 6.33 25.49 11.95
C MET A 51 7.57 26.30 12.34
N HIS A 52 8.47 25.73 13.14
CA HIS A 52 9.72 26.40 13.53
C HIS A 52 10.65 26.71 12.35
N ILE A 53 10.78 25.79 11.39
CA ILE A 53 11.57 25.99 10.16
C ILE A 53 10.96 27.12 9.32
N ILE A 54 9.63 27.14 9.20
CA ILE A 54 8.91 28.18 8.44
C ILE A 54 9.16 29.56 9.07
N TYR A 55 8.93 29.72 10.37
CA TYR A 55 9.15 31.00 11.05
C TYR A 55 10.62 31.44 10.99
N SER A 56 11.56 30.50 11.14
CA SER A 56 13.00 30.77 11.00
C SER A 56 13.36 31.25 9.60
N ASN A 57 12.79 30.64 8.55
CA ASN A 57 13.01 31.06 7.16
C ASN A 57 12.48 32.48 6.90
N TYR A 58 11.28 32.80 7.38
CA TYR A 58 10.73 34.15 7.30
C TYR A 58 11.59 35.18 8.04
N ALA A 59 12.03 34.87 9.26
CA ALA A 59 12.88 35.76 10.04
C ALA A 59 14.21 36.04 9.33
N LEU A 60 14.84 34.99 8.78
CA LEU A 60 16.09 35.11 8.03
C LEU A 60 15.90 35.92 6.72
N GLY A 61 14.80 35.67 6.01
CA GLY A 61 14.45 36.38 4.78
C GLY A 61 14.24 37.88 4.99
N VAL A 62 13.54 38.26 6.06
CA VAL A 62 13.33 39.66 6.43
C VAL A 62 14.63 40.33 6.90
N TRP A 63 15.43 39.63 7.71
CA TRP A 63 16.72 40.16 8.18
C TRP A 63 17.70 40.40 7.04
N PHE A 64 17.85 39.42 6.15
CA PHE A 64 18.73 39.53 4.98
C PHE A 64 18.23 40.56 3.97
N GLY A 65 16.90 40.62 3.76
CA GLY A 65 16.27 41.63 2.93
C GLY A 65 16.50 43.05 3.45
N GLY A 66 16.36 43.26 4.77
CA GLY A 66 16.67 44.53 5.43
C GLY A 66 18.14 44.94 5.26
N LYS A 67 19.07 43.99 5.42
CA LYS A 67 20.50 44.25 5.22
C LYS A 67 20.81 44.65 3.77
N LEU A 68 20.16 44.03 2.78
CA LEU A 68 20.35 44.38 1.37
C LEU A 68 19.88 45.80 1.02
N ILE A 69 18.81 46.26 1.66
CA ILE A 69 18.29 47.62 1.48
C ILE A 69 19.28 48.65 2.03
N ILE A 70 19.90 48.36 3.18
CA ILE A 70 20.85 49.26 3.85
C ILE A 70 22.22 49.28 3.14
N ASP A 71 22.79 48.10 2.82
CA ASP A 71 24.15 48.02 2.29
C ASP A 71 24.26 48.33 0.78
N LYS A 72 23.20 48.06 0.01
CA LYS A 72 23.23 48.17 -1.46
C LYS A 72 22.19 49.14 -2.04
N GLY A 73 21.34 49.75 -1.20
CA GLY A 73 20.37 50.75 -1.66
C GLY A 73 19.27 50.19 -2.57
N TYR A 74 19.00 48.88 -2.51
CA TYR A 74 17.90 48.28 -3.28
C TYR A 74 16.54 48.83 -2.84
N MET A 75 15.62 48.98 -3.79
CA MET A 75 14.25 49.33 -3.48
C MET A 75 13.57 48.18 -2.71
N GLY A 76 12.88 48.52 -1.62
CA GLY A 76 12.18 47.52 -0.80
C GLY A 76 11.16 46.69 -1.58
N GLY A 77 10.59 47.26 -2.66
CA GLY A 77 9.69 46.54 -3.57
C GLY A 77 10.34 45.35 -4.26
N ASP A 78 11.59 45.47 -4.72
CA ASP A 78 12.31 44.39 -5.41
C ASP A 78 12.58 43.22 -4.46
N VAL A 79 12.96 43.53 -3.22
CA VAL A 79 13.22 42.52 -2.18
C VAL A 79 11.94 41.75 -1.82
N ILE A 80 10.81 42.44 -1.67
CA ILE A 80 9.51 41.81 -1.40
C ILE A 80 9.07 40.95 -2.59
N ASN A 81 9.28 41.40 -3.82
CA ASN A 81 8.92 40.65 -5.02
C ASN A 81 9.72 39.34 -5.14
N VAL A 82 11.01 39.36 -4.85
CA VAL A 82 11.86 38.14 -4.81
C VAL A 82 11.41 37.21 -3.69
N LEU A 83 11.13 37.72 -2.49
CA LEU A 83 10.60 36.94 -1.37
C LEU A 83 9.29 36.22 -1.74
N PHE A 84 8.35 36.94 -2.35
CA PHE A 84 7.07 36.39 -2.75
C PHE A 84 7.23 35.34 -3.86
N SER A 85 8.11 35.59 -4.83
CA SER A 85 8.41 34.65 -5.92
C SER A 85 8.99 33.32 -5.39
N VAL A 86 9.93 33.39 -4.44
CA VAL A 86 10.51 32.21 -3.81
C VAL A 86 9.48 31.47 -2.97
N LEU A 87 8.63 32.19 -2.23
CA LEU A 87 7.56 31.61 -1.43
C LEU A 87 6.56 30.84 -2.30
N THR A 88 6.02 31.50 -3.34
CA THR A 88 5.06 30.90 -4.26
C THR A 88 5.67 29.71 -4.99
N GLY A 89 6.92 29.82 -5.48
CA GLY A 89 7.62 28.71 -6.13
C GLY A 89 7.82 27.51 -5.20
N SER A 90 8.18 27.75 -3.94
CA SER A 90 8.35 26.69 -2.94
C SER A 90 7.02 26.00 -2.61
N LEU A 91 5.93 26.76 -2.49
CA LEU A 91 4.60 26.21 -2.26
C LEU A 91 4.14 25.35 -3.45
N SER A 92 4.33 25.82 -4.68
CA SER A 92 4.01 25.02 -5.88
C SER A 92 4.80 23.71 -5.93
N LEU A 93 6.09 23.74 -5.59
CA LEU A 93 6.92 22.54 -5.52
C LEU A 93 6.46 21.59 -4.40
N GLY A 94 6.09 22.14 -3.24
CA GLY A 94 5.52 21.36 -2.13
C GLY A 94 4.22 20.65 -2.52
N GLN A 95 3.35 21.31 -3.28
CA GLN A 95 2.11 20.71 -3.80
C GLN A 95 2.34 19.69 -4.93
N ALA A 96 3.52 19.67 -5.56
CA ALA A 96 3.87 18.65 -6.55
C ALA A 96 4.38 17.34 -5.91
N SER A 97 4.76 17.35 -4.63
CA SER A 97 5.24 16.18 -3.89
C SER A 97 4.28 14.96 -3.94
N PRO A 98 2.94 15.11 -3.76
CA PRO A 98 2.00 14.00 -3.85
C PRO A 98 1.96 13.36 -5.25
N CYS A 99 2.22 14.14 -6.30
CA CYS A 99 2.22 13.63 -7.67
C CYS A 99 3.29 12.55 -7.85
N LEU A 100 4.47 12.70 -7.23
CA LEU A 100 5.52 11.69 -7.30
C LEU A 100 5.07 10.35 -6.69
N GLY A 101 4.32 10.40 -5.59
CA GLY A 101 3.76 9.21 -4.95
C GLY A 101 2.71 8.50 -5.82
N THR A 102 1.82 9.26 -6.47
CA THR A 102 0.81 8.69 -7.37
C THR A 102 1.44 8.11 -8.64
N PHE A 103 2.49 8.75 -9.17
CA PHE A 103 3.26 8.20 -10.29
C PHE A 103 3.92 6.86 -9.93
N ALA A 104 4.55 6.75 -8.76
CA ALA A 104 5.17 5.51 -8.31
C ALA A 104 4.13 4.38 -8.15
N ALA A 105 2.97 4.68 -7.56
CA ALA A 105 1.87 3.72 -7.45
C ALA A 105 1.33 3.29 -8.82
N GLY A 106 1.19 4.23 -9.75
CA GLY A 106 0.79 3.96 -11.14
C GLY A 106 1.79 3.04 -11.86
N GLN A 107 3.09 3.29 -11.68
CA GLN A 107 4.15 2.45 -12.26
C GLN A 107 4.09 1.02 -11.71
N ALA A 108 3.87 0.85 -10.39
CA ALA A 108 3.74 -0.46 -9.77
C ALA A 108 2.51 -1.23 -10.28
N ALA A 109 1.37 -0.54 -10.49
CA ALA A 109 0.18 -1.13 -11.06
C ALA A 109 0.40 -1.57 -12.53
N ALA A 110 0.98 -0.69 -13.34
CA ALA A 110 1.32 -0.98 -14.73
C ALA A 110 2.29 -2.17 -14.84
N PHE A 111 3.28 -2.26 -13.95
CA PHE A 111 4.20 -3.40 -13.90
C PHE A 111 3.47 -4.73 -13.72
N LYS A 112 2.52 -4.81 -12.77
CA LYS A 112 1.70 -6.00 -12.55
C LYS A 112 0.86 -6.36 -13.78
N MET A 113 0.30 -5.36 -14.47
CA MET A 113 -0.45 -5.59 -15.70
C MET A 113 0.45 -6.16 -16.81
N PHE A 114 1.65 -5.60 -16.99
CA PHE A 114 2.61 -6.11 -17.97
C PHE A 114 3.11 -7.52 -17.63
N GLU A 115 3.28 -7.84 -16.36
CA GLU A 115 3.62 -9.19 -15.91
C GLU A 115 2.51 -10.19 -16.28
N ALA A 116 1.25 -9.83 -16.04
CA ALA A 116 0.11 -10.66 -16.42
C ALA A 116 -0.01 -10.86 -17.93
N ILE A 117 0.22 -9.81 -18.73
CA ILE A 117 0.17 -9.89 -20.21
C ILE A 117 1.31 -10.74 -20.76
N LYS A 118 2.53 -10.61 -20.23
CA LYS A 118 3.70 -11.36 -20.68
C LYS A 118 3.76 -12.80 -20.15
N ARG A 119 2.86 -13.17 -19.23
CA ARG A 119 2.78 -14.52 -18.69
C ARG A 119 2.41 -15.48 -19.82
N LYS A 120 3.36 -16.33 -20.22
CA LYS A 120 3.09 -17.46 -21.12
C LYS A 120 2.40 -18.57 -20.32
N PRO A 121 1.14 -18.93 -20.61
CA PRO A 121 0.49 -20.07 -19.96
C PRO A 121 1.17 -21.37 -20.39
N GLN A 122 1.23 -22.37 -19.49
CA GLN A 122 1.78 -23.70 -19.83
C GLN A 122 0.87 -24.48 -20.78
N ILE A 123 -0.44 -24.21 -20.73
CA ILE A 123 -1.44 -24.74 -21.66
C ILE A 123 -1.95 -23.53 -22.43
N ASP A 124 -1.48 -23.35 -23.65
CA ASP A 124 -1.91 -22.25 -24.51
C ASP A 124 -3.19 -22.64 -25.24
N ALA A 125 -4.30 -22.02 -24.86
CA ALA A 125 -5.60 -22.25 -25.49
C ALA A 125 -5.69 -21.67 -26.92
N TYR A 126 -4.76 -20.81 -27.31
CA TYR A 126 -4.72 -20.18 -28.64
C TYR A 126 -3.71 -20.84 -29.58
N ASP A 127 -2.92 -21.81 -29.10
CA ASP A 127 -1.98 -22.54 -29.94
C ASP A 127 -2.74 -23.49 -30.89
N THR A 128 -2.57 -23.27 -32.18
CA THR A 128 -3.22 -24.03 -33.25
C THR A 128 -2.40 -25.22 -33.71
N ASN A 129 -1.23 -25.47 -33.10
CA ASN A 129 -0.37 -26.62 -33.42
C ASN A 129 -0.91 -27.98 -32.94
N GLY A 130 -2.06 -28.00 -32.24
CA GLY A 130 -2.72 -29.23 -31.85
C GLY A 130 -3.25 -30.02 -33.06
N GLN A 131 -3.18 -31.35 -32.99
CA GLN A 131 -3.81 -32.20 -34.00
C GLN A 131 -5.33 -32.05 -33.94
N LYS A 132 -5.93 -31.64 -35.07
CA LYS A 132 -7.37 -31.61 -35.26
C LYS A 132 -7.75 -32.89 -36.02
N LEU A 133 -8.38 -33.86 -35.34
CA LEU A 133 -8.88 -35.07 -35.98
C LEU A 133 -10.23 -34.81 -36.65
N ASP A 134 -10.40 -35.25 -37.90
CA ASP A 134 -11.64 -35.10 -38.68
C ASP A 134 -12.74 -36.09 -38.25
N ASP A 135 -12.36 -37.23 -37.65
CA ASP A 135 -13.28 -38.26 -37.16
C ASP A 135 -12.85 -38.74 -35.77
N ILE A 136 -13.72 -38.61 -34.78
CA ILE A 136 -13.42 -38.87 -33.36
C ILE A 136 -14.27 -40.06 -32.90
N TYR A 137 -13.66 -41.22 -32.78
CA TYR A 137 -14.20 -42.31 -31.98
C TYR A 137 -13.85 -42.04 -30.52
N GLY A 138 -14.85 -41.71 -29.71
CA GLY A 138 -14.71 -41.19 -28.33
C GLY A 138 -14.21 -42.22 -27.30
N GLU A 139 -13.12 -42.93 -27.59
CA GLU A 139 -12.46 -43.84 -26.65
C GLU A 139 -11.43 -43.04 -25.84
N ILE A 140 -11.70 -42.85 -24.55
CA ILE A 140 -10.83 -42.10 -23.61
C ILE A 140 -10.20 -43.10 -22.65
N GLU A 141 -8.88 -43.22 -22.68
CA GLU A 141 -8.11 -44.06 -21.77
C GLU A 141 -7.19 -43.20 -20.90
N LEU A 142 -7.22 -43.43 -19.58
CA LEU A 142 -6.33 -42.80 -18.60
C LEU A 142 -5.35 -43.86 -18.09
N LYS A 143 -4.07 -43.75 -18.44
CA LYS A 143 -3.01 -44.66 -17.98
C LYS A 143 -2.06 -43.92 -17.02
N ASP A 144 -1.97 -44.42 -15.78
CA ASP A 144 -1.01 -44.00 -14.74
C ASP A 144 -0.82 -42.47 -14.58
N VAL A 145 -1.93 -41.73 -14.49
CA VAL A 145 -1.91 -40.26 -14.34
C VAL A 145 -1.81 -39.84 -12.87
N TYR A 146 -0.74 -39.14 -12.51
CA TYR A 146 -0.56 -38.50 -11.20
C TYR A 146 -0.76 -36.98 -11.34
N PHE A 147 -1.76 -36.42 -10.67
CA PHE A 147 -2.08 -34.99 -10.71
C PHE A 147 -2.16 -34.40 -9.29
N SER A 148 -1.54 -33.23 -9.10
CA SER A 148 -1.60 -32.48 -7.85
C SER A 148 -1.85 -31.00 -8.12
N TYR A 149 -2.78 -30.40 -7.38
CA TYR A 149 -3.12 -28.99 -7.54
C TYR A 149 -2.02 -28.10 -6.92
N PRO A 150 -1.45 -27.14 -7.66
CA PRO A 150 -0.30 -26.34 -7.22
C PRO A 150 -0.61 -25.38 -6.06
N GLY A 151 -1.88 -25.18 -5.70
CA GLY A 151 -2.29 -24.32 -4.58
C GLY A 151 -2.23 -24.99 -3.21
N ILE A 152 -1.98 -26.30 -3.14
CA ILE A 152 -1.94 -27.04 -1.87
C ILE A 152 -0.48 -27.21 -1.48
N GLN A 153 -0.05 -26.52 -0.41
CA GLN A 153 1.26 -26.78 0.19
C GLN A 153 1.36 -28.27 0.51
N HIS A 154 2.44 -28.90 0.04
CA HIS A 154 2.74 -30.33 0.13
C HIS A 154 2.62 -30.92 1.56
N ASP A 155 2.66 -30.07 2.59
CA ASP A 155 2.56 -30.42 4.01
C ASP A 155 1.16 -30.90 4.47
N GLN A 156 0.11 -30.77 3.64
CA GLN A 156 -1.25 -31.20 4.01
C GLN A 156 -1.70 -32.53 3.39
N MET A 157 -0.99 -33.06 2.38
CA MET A 157 -1.40 -34.32 1.73
C MET A 157 -1.04 -35.57 2.54
N SER A 158 -0.03 -35.54 3.42
CA SER A 158 0.34 -36.75 4.19
C SER A 158 -0.59 -37.06 5.37
N LYS A 159 -1.44 -36.11 5.80
CA LYS A 159 -2.32 -36.29 6.97
C LYS A 159 -3.66 -36.94 6.64
N TYR A 160 -4.11 -36.87 5.39
CA TYR A 160 -5.40 -37.44 4.99
C TYR A 160 -5.31 -38.87 4.45
N SER A 161 -4.11 -39.34 4.09
CA SER A 161 -3.93 -40.69 3.54
C SER A 161 -3.80 -41.81 4.60
N THR A 162 -3.72 -41.48 5.89
CA THR A 162 -3.58 -42.45 6.99
C THR A 162 -4.88 -42.65 7.80
N SER A 163 -5.99 -42.02 7.42
CA SER A 163 -7.29 -42.16 8.12
C SER A 163 -8.36 -42.90 7.30
N GLN A 164 -8.00 -43.42 6.13
CA GLN A 164 -8.85 -44.31 5.35
C GLN A 164 -8.04 -45.51 4.85
N TYR A 165 -7.41 -46.24 5.75
CA TYR A 165 -7.22 -47.69 5.71
C TYR A 165 -7.00 -48.21 7.13
#